data_AF-A0A8H5JGF7-F1
#
_entry.id   AF-A0A8H5JGF7-F1
#
_cell.length_a   1.000
_cell.length_b   1.000
_cell.length_c   1.000
_cell.angle_alpha   90.00
_cell.angle_beta   90.00
_cell.angle_gamma   90.00
#
_symmetry.space_group_name_H-M   'P 1'
#
loop_
_entity.id
_entity.type
_entity.pdbx_description
1 polymer ?
#
loop_
_entity_poly.entity_id
_entity_poly.type
_entity_poly.pdbx_seq_one_letter_code
_entity_poly.pdbx_strand_id
1 'polypeptide(L)'
;MFQSTETNKKQAHVPFVPLEMTMISDSAQRNGYNDNSEIFLDQSSFKPVAEQAPLTNQSSSPYPGQQSRSIARVDCYEDTRPVHSPKSKPPGRTNINMQNITRATKLSQQLLGPNPKQSFTANCVETIADWVTLLVETTFTSAVTSSDPCIIAAFRAIDKIILGKEATYLLRRLAYVQLRRVFTTLEAILRSERKRNQVRRHPRRGGISVAIDIYMMAQVDGKNSSVSRNQILERRRVSRAWEYLAGPSPLLTLMYSEAADPIVRDLWRKDSASLKAVVTSILKDVTWAVRICARLTHSAVWAVNCGRPSGIREATMAEIEQELSRQVDDEEVYERLKEEDTGDGIESPLRSSTSPNTLTMSSISVPSHWTYPVVEPGSERDDDAAPFGSSRRPSPQLTAPFEHYATKLHFSFASYATAVIDDSPRDEGLRQSGKYHCELQRSRQSTEKQKNIINFIHKHLPAFSLRQAAETTSTNSPASIIYQVRVWKTAREQANGPLTELAYENLIWELVYWVMSEQTFVPIFGDLIRYVYDSCIAEEEGLCHVLAQFAACVVEDVCLLDGWHELVTEVPSFARDMIYALASMRR
;
A
#
# COMPACT_ATOMS: atom_id res chain seq x y z
N MET A 1 45.05 -18.03 -43.49
CA MET A 1 46.23 -18.14 -42.61
C MET A 1 46.57 -16.75 -42.10
N PHE A 2 46.04 -16.38 -40.93
CA PHE A 2 46.33 -15.09 -40.30
C PHE A 2 47.21 -15.35 -39.07
N GLN A 3 48.37 -14.71 -39.04
CA GLN A 3 49.34 -14.80 -37.95
C GLN A 3 48.92 -13.92 -36.77
N SER A 4 49.02 -14.49 -35.58
CA SER A 4 48.80 -13.85 -34.28
C SER A 4 49.99 -13.00 -33.88
N THR A 5 49.74 -11.83 -33.30
CA THR A 5 50.72 -11.06 -32.53
C THR A 5 50.31 -11.05 -31.06
N GLU A 6 51.08 -11.76 -30.24
CA GLU A 6 51.03 -11.74 -28.78
C GLU A 6 51.56 -10.41 -28.23
N THR A 7 50.87 -9.84 -27.24
CA THR A 7 51.37 -8.72 -26.44
C THR A 7 51.61 -9.14 -24.99
N ASN A 8 52.85 -8.90 -24.58
CA ASN A 8 53.45 -9.08 -23.26
C ASN A 8 52.65 -8.40 -22.13
N LYS A 9 52.30 -9.15 -21.08
CA LYS A 9 51.89 -8.59 -19.77
C LYS A 9 53.09 -8.56 -18.82
N LYS A 10 53.57 -7.36 -18.49
CA LYS A 10 54.48 -7.13 -17.38
C LYS A 10 53.68 -7.00 -16.07
N GLN A 11 53.95 -7.89 -15.12
CA GLN A 11 53.54 -7.79 -13.71
C GLN A 11 54.34 -6.68 -13.03
N ALA A 12 53.65 -5.72 -12.42
CA ALA A 12 54.23 -4.74 -11.51
C ALA A 12 54.06 -5.24 -10.06
N HIS A 13 55.18 -5.39 -9.38
CA HIS A 13 55.32 -5.76 -7.98
C HIS A 13 55.08 -4.52 -7.12
N VAL A 14 54.14 -4.56 -6.17
CA VAL A 14 53.91 -3.50 -5.18
C VAL A 14 54.51 -3.96 -3.84
N PRO A 15 55.42 -3.21 -3.19
CA PRO A 15 55.94 -3.57 -1.88
C PRO A 15 55.00 -3.13 -0.75
N PHE A 16 54.79 -4.05 0.18
CA PHE A 16 54.07 -3.87 1.45
C PHE A 16 54.97 -3.07 2.42
N VAL A 17 54.45 -1.99 3.00
CA VAL A 17 55.09 -1.23 4.09
C VAL A 17 54.16 -1.28 5.32
N PRO A 18 54.63 -1.69 6.50
CA PRO A 18 53.83 -1.76 7.71
C PRO A 18 53.80 -0.39 8.41
N LEU A 19 52.62 0.06 8.83
CA LEU A 19 52.46 1.26 9.66
C LEU A 19 52.21 0.87 11.11
N GLU A 20 53.02 1.50 11.96
CA GLU A 20 53.21 1.27 13.37
C GLU A 20 51.99 1.63 14.23
N MET A 21 51.90 0.89 15.33
CA MET A 21 50.91 1.01 16.39
C MET A 21 51.52 1.89 17.49
N THR A 22 51.10 3.15 17.60
CA THR A 22 51.47 4.01 18.75
C THR A 22 50.34 4.06 19.77
N MET A 23 50.61 3.44 20.90
CA MET A 23 49.90 3.58 22.17
C MET A 23 50.28 4.92 22.83
N ILE A 24 49.30 5.68 23.31
CA ILE A 24 49.51 6.61 24.43
C ILE A 24 48.31 6.49 25.38
N SER A 25 48.62 6.13 26.61
CA SER A 25 47.73 6.09 27.76
C SER A 25 47.98 7.31 28.67
N ASP A 26 46.88 7.75 29.28
CA ASP A 26 46.71 8.22 30.66
C ASP A 26 47.04 9.65 31.16
N SER A 27 46.13 10.04 32.08
CA SER A 27 46.23 10.97 33.21
C SER A 27 46.07 12.46 32.92
N ALA A 28 45.44 13.32 33.74
CA ALA A 28 44.60 13.20 34.92
C ALA A 28 44.10 14.63 35.29
N GLN A 29 42.98 14.69 36.01
CA GLN A 29 42.65 15.66 37.08
C GLN A 29 42.38 17.17 36.82
N ARG A 30 41.20 17.54 37.34
CA ARG A 30 40.85 18.65 38.26
C ARG A 30 40.75 20.11 37.79
N ASN A 31 39.55 20.62 38.10
CA ASN A 31 39.21 21.89 38.74
C ASN A 31 39.54 23.21 38.02
N GLY A 32 38.56 24.12 38.07
CA GLY A 32 38.87 25.54 38.32
C GLY A 32 37.96 26.52 37.62
N TYR A 33 37.07 27.11 38.41
CA TYR A 33 36.37 28.38 38.20
C TYR A 33 37.18 29.51 37.55
N ASN A 34 36.48 30.35 36.77
CA ASN A 34 36.45 31.83 36.75
C ASN A 34 35.62 32.21 35.51
N ASP A 35 34.45 32.82 35.57
CA ASP A 35 33.96 34.03 36.26
C ASP A 35 34.68 35.33 35.86
N ASN A 36 33.86 36.29 35.43
CA ASN A 36 34.03 37.72 35.11
C ASN A 36 33.12 38.07 33.91
N SER A 37 31.88 38.54 34.15
CA SER A 37 31.51 39.95 34.42
C SER A 37 31.48 40.77 33.11
N GLU A 38 30.43 41.49 32.70
CA GLU A 38 29.69 42.51 33.45
C GLU A 38 28.35 42.91 32.77
N ILE A 39 27.34 43.15 33.63
CA ILE A 39 26.50 44.36 33.75
C ILE A 39 25.65 44.86 32.55
N PHE A 40 24.32 44.77 32.69
CA PHE A 40 23.47 45.96 32.88
C PHE A 40 22.26 45.63 33.75
N LEU A 41 22.10 46.46 34.80
CA LEU A 41 20.97 46.52 35.72
C LEU A 41 19.73 47.06 34.99
N ASP A 42 18.55 46.52 35.31
CA ASP A 42 17.57 47.37 35.99
C ASP A 42 16.68 46.57 36.94
N GLN A 43 16.49 47.15 38.12
CA GLN A 43 15.78 46.61 39.26
C GLN A 43 14.35 47.15 39.25
N SER A 44 13.37 46.30 39.49
CA SER A 44 12.22 46.72 40.31
C SER A 44 11.78 45.59 41.24
N SER A 45 12.11 45.82 42.50
CA SER A 45 11.63 45.12 43.69
C SER A 45 10.19 45.53 43.98
N PHE A 46 9.32 44.60 44.39
CA PHE A 46 8.60 44.70 45.68
C PHE A 46 7.87 43.38 46.04
N LYS A 47 8.44 42.75 47.06
CA LYS A 47 7.97 41.88 48.16
C LYS A 47 6.76 40.91 48.05
N PRO A 48 6.88 39.74 48.72
CA PRO A 48 5.82 38.75 48.90
C PRO A 48 5.04 38.98 50.21
N VAL A 49 3.79 38.47 50.27
CA VAL A 49 3.10 38.19 51.53
C VAL A 49 2.47 36.81 51.42
N ALA A 50 2.85 35.95 52.35
CA ALA A 50 2.21 34.67 52.65
C ALA A 50 1.23 34.89 53.81
N GLU A 51 0.04 34.29 53.75
CA GLU A 51 -0.65 33.84 54.97
C GLU A 51 -1.69 32.76 54.67
N GLN A 52 -1.86 31.89 55.66
CA GLN A 52 -2.49 30.57 55.64
C GLN A 52 -4.00 30.64 55.98
N ALA A 53 -4.80 29.77 55.33
CA ALA A 53 -5.94 28.95 55.83
C ALA A 53 -7.12 29.64 56.60
N PRO A 54 -8.25 28.97 56.97
CA PRO A 54 -8.78 27.63 56.64
C PRO A 54 -10.28 27.58 56.22
N LEU A 55 -10.72 26.36 55.89
CA LEU A 55 -12.07 25.76 55.79
C LEU A 55 -13.31 26.52 56.32
N THR A 56 -14.41 26.47 55.56
CA THR A 56 -15.78 26.25 56.10
C THR A 56 -16.75 25.65 55.07
N ASN A 57 -17.71 24.89 55.61
CA ASN A 57 -18.70 24.00 55.00
C ASN A 57 -19.96 24.71 54.44
N GLN A 58 -20.83 23.89 53.81
CA GLN A 58 -22.30 24.06 53.62
C GLN A 58 -22.72 25.01 52.49
N SER A 59 -23.81 24.83 51.74
CA SER A 59 -24.92 23.86 51.68
C SER A 59 -25.77 24.22 50.45
N SER A 60 -26.48 23.24 49.87
CA SER A 60 -27.82 23.33 49.23
C SER A 60 -28.15 24.42 48.20
N SER A 61 -28.66 24.03 47.02
CA SER A 61 -30.03 24.34 46.54
C SER A 61 -30.23 23.93 45.05
N PRO A 62 -31.46 23.56 44.61
CA PRO A 62 -31.72 22.80 43.38
C PRO A 62 -32.21 23.67 42.21
N TYR A 63 -32.04 23.19 40.98
CA TYR A 63 -32.73 23.74 39.81
C TYR A 63 -33.74 22.74 39.22
N PRO A 64 -34.97 23.18 38.88
CA PRO A 64 -36.06 22.31 38.45
C PRO A 64 -36.20 22.18 36.92
N GLY A 65 -36.75 21.03 36.51
CA GLY A 65 -37.85 20.94 35.54
C GLY A 65 -37.61 21.40 34.10
N GLN A 66 -37.18 20.48 33.23
CA GLN A 66 -37.43 20.60 31.78
C GLN A 66 -38.75 19.92 31.42
N GLN A 67 -39.74 20.75 31.10
CA GLN A 67 -41.04 20.33 30.57
C GLN A 67 -40.93 19.94 29.10
N SER A 68 -41.40 18.73 28.81
CA SER A 68 -41.77 18.24 27.48
C SER A 68 -42.82 19.14 26.84
N ARG A 69 -42.55 19.64 25.62
CA ARG A 69 -43.58 20.17 24.73
C ARG A 69 -43.73 19.25 23.52
N SER A 70 -44.76 18.42 23.60
CA SER A 70 -45.43 17.80 22.46
C SER A 70 -46.12 18.89 21.63
N ILE A 71 -45.81 18.97 20.34
CA ILE A 71 -46.59 19.77 19.39
C ILE A 71 -47.33 18.81 18.46
N ALA A 72 -48.64 19.00 18.44
CA ALA A 72 -49.63 18.24 17.70
C ALA A 72 -49.53 18.45 16.18
N ARG A 73 -49.89 17.39 15.46
CA ARG A 73 -50.26 17.41 14.03
C ARG A 73 -51.46 18.34 13.81
N VAL A 74 -51.37 19.17 12.79
CA VAL A 74 -52.52 19.83 12.15
C VAL A 74 -52.40 19.53 10.65
N ASP A 75 -53.45 18.93 10.12
CA ASP A 75 -53.65 18.62 8.71
C ASP A 75 -54.19 19.84 7.93
N CYS A 76 -54.07 19.71 6.60
CA CYS A 76 -54.80 20.40 5.53
C CYS A 76 -54.36 21.81 5.14
N TYR A 77 -53.66 21.92 4.00
CA TYR A 77 -53.99 22.89 2.95
C TYR A 77 -53.61 22.31 1.59
N GLU A 78 -54.62 22.18 0.72
CA GLU A 78 -54.44 21.99 -0.73
C GLU A 78 -53.81 23.27 -1.30
N ASP A 79 -52.70 23.12 -2.02
CA ASP A 79 -52.11 24.20 -2.81
C ASP A 79 -51.85 23.72 -4.24
N THR A 80 -52.57 24.35 -5.15
CA THR A 80 -52.61 24.15 -6.59
C THR A 80 -51.28 24.56 -7.22
N ARG A 81 -50.45 23.58 -7.59
CA ARG A 81 -49.19 23.85 -8.30
C ARG A 81 -49.44 24.19 -9.78
N PRO A 82 -48.90 25.31 -10.29
CA PRO A 82 -48.88 25.60 -11.72
C PRO A 82 -47.89 24.67 -12.45
N VAL A 83 -48.28 24.30 -13.65
CA VAL A 83 -47.53 23.52 -14.65
C VAL A 83 -46.10 24.03 -14.79
N HIS A 84 -45.13 23.15 -14.52
CA HIS A 84 -43.71 23.40 -14.72
C HIS A 84 -43.39 23.64 -16.20
N SER A 85 -42.98 24.85 -16.54
CA SER A 85 -42.25 25.15 -17.77
C SER A 85 -40.91 24.39 -17.77
N PRO A 86 -40.43 23.90 -18.93
CA PRO A 86 -39.17 23.18 -19.01
C PRO A 86 -38.00 24.11 -18.64
N LYS A 87 -37.36 23.81 -17.50
CA LYS A 87 -36.14 24.49 -17.04
C LYS A 87 -35.06 24.33 -18.11
N SER A 88 -34.68 25.43 -18.74
CA SER A 88 -33.51 25.53 -19.60
C SER A 88 -32.27 25.06 -18.82
N LYS A 89 -31.48 24.16 -19.41
CA LYS A 89 -30.21 23.69 -18.85
C LYS A 89 -29.29 24.91 -18.65
N PRO A 90 -28.67 25.12 -17.48
CA PRO A 90 -27.80 26.26 -17.25
C PRO A 90 -26.55 26.17 -18.14
N PRO A 91 -26.27 27.18 -18.98
CA PRO A 91 -25.15 27.19 -19.94
C PRO A 91 -23.78 27.50 -19.30
N GLY A 92 -23.50 26.97 -18.10
CA GLY A 92 -22.32 27.36 -17.30
C GLY A 92 -21.34 26.26 -16.91
N ARG A 93 -21.63 24.98 -17.19
CA ARG A 93 -20.88 23.85 -16.59
C ARG A 93 -19.57 23.51 -17.31
N THR A 94 -19.46 23.81 -18.60
CA THR A 94 -18.26 23.51 -19.42
C THR A 94 -17.11 24.47 -19.14
N ASN A 95 -17.39 25.75 -18.92
CA ASN A 95 -16.36 26.78 -18.72
C ASN A 95 -15.63 26.62 -17.36
N ILE A 96 -16.35 26.24 -16.31
CA ILE A 96 -15.78 25.97 -14.98
C ILE A 96 -14.81 24.77 -15.03
N ASN A 97 -15.13 23.75 -15.82
CA ASN A 97 -14.27 22.56 -15.93
C ASN A 97 -12.94 22.88 -16.64
N MET A 98 -12.99 23.67 -17.72
CA MET A 98 -11.79 24.06 -18.47
C MET A 98 -10.82 24.87 -17.59
N GLN A 99 -11.33 25.85 -16.83
CA GLN A 99 -10.51 26.67 -15.93
C GLN A 99 -9.85 25.84 -14.82
N ASN A 100 -10.57 24.85 -14.28
CA ASN A 100 -10.03 23.95 -13.27
C ASN A 100 -8.92 23.06 -13.85
N ILE A 101 -9.07 22.58 -15.09
CA ILE A 101 -8.02 21.82 -15.79
C ILE A 101 -6.78 22.68 -16.00
N THR A 102 -6.93 23.89 -16.58
CA THR A 102 -5.78 24.80 -16.80
C THR A 102 -5.05 25.14 -15.51
N ARG A 103 -5.80 25.39 -14.42
CA ARG A 103 -5.23 25.66 -13.10
C ARG A 103 -4.51 24.43 -12.55
N ALA A 104 -5.09 23.24 -12.71
CA ALA A 104 -4.48 22.00 -12.26
C ALA A 104 -3.17 21.72 -13.00
N THR A 105 -3.13 21.92 -14.32
CA THR A 105 -1.92 21.76 -15.14
C THR A 105 -0.83 22.77 -14.77
N LYS A 106 -1.19 24.03 -14.52
CA LYS A 106 -0.21 25.03 -14.06
C LYS A 106 0.38 24.66 -12.70
N LEU A 107 -0.46 24.18 -11.78
CA LEU A 107 -0.02 23.73 -10.46
C LEU A 107 0.81 22.44 -10.53
N SER A 108 0.47 21.49 -11.40
CA SER A 108 1.26 20.26 -11.58
C SER A 108 2.68 20.59 -12.05
N GLN A 109 2.83 21.48 -13.03
CA GLN A 109 4.13 21.96 -13.52
C GLN A 109 4.92 22.66 -12.40
N GLN A 110 4.28 23.49 -11.59
CA GLN A 110 4.94 24.15 -10.45
C GLN A 110 5.40 23.15 -9.38
N LEU A 111 4.61 22.11 -9.12
CA LEU A 111 4.96 21.08 -8.13
C LEU A 111 6.12 20.21 -8.62
N LEU A 112 6.09 19.75 -9.88
CA LEU A 112 7.11 18.85 -10.45
C LEU A 112 8.43 19.56 -10.79
N GLY A 113 8.38 20.85 -11.16
CA GLY A 113 9.53 21.57 -11.68
C GLY A 113 9.85 21.19 -13.15
N PRO A 114 10.96 21.71 -13.71
CA PRO A 114 11.24 21.63 -15.14
C PRO A 114 11.70 20.24 -15.63
N ASN A 115 12.28 19.40 -14.76
CA ASN A 115 12.74 18.07 -15.14
C ASN A 115 12.51 17.04 -14.01
N PRO A 116 11.29 16.49 -13.90
CA PRO A 116 10.94 15.58 -12.81
C PRO A 116 11.69 14.24 -12.89
N LYS A 117 12.05 13.78 -14.10
CA LYS A 117 12.81 12.53 -14.31
C LYS A 117 14.23 12.65 -13.75
N GLN A 118 14.95 13.69 -14.14
CA GLN A 118 16.30 13.95 -13.62
C GLN A 118 16.28 14.21 -12.11
N SER A 119 15.30 14.97 -11.64
CA SER A 119 15.13 15.23 -10.20
C SER A 119 14.91 13.93 -9.43
N PHE A 120 14.05 13.05 -9.92
CA PHE A 120 13.81 11.74 -9.31
C PHE A 120 15.08 10.90 -9.22
N THR A 121 15.80 10.72 -10.33
CA THR A 121 17.01 9.88 -10.36
C THR A 121 18.07 10.39 -9.38
N ALA A 122 18.33 11.70 -9.36
CA ALA A 122 19.30 12.30 -8.43
C ALA A 122 18.86 12.10 -6.96
N ASN A 123 17.59 12.38 -6.66
CA ASN A 123 17.06 12.36 -5.31
C ASN A 123 16.87 10.94 -4.74
N CYS A 124 16.52 9.97 -5.59
CA CYS A 124 16.15 8.61 -5.16
C CYS A 124 17.32 7.88 -4.51
N VAL A 125 18.49 7.91 -5.15
CA VAL A 125 19.69 7.20 -4.69
C VAL A 125 20.14 7.66 -3.31
N GLU A 126 20.16 8.96 -3.11
CA GLU A 126 20.60 9.57 -1.85
C GLU A 126 19.57 9.37 -0.74
N THR A 127 18.29 9.50 -1.07
CA THR A 127 17.23 9.52 -0.05
C THR A 127 16.78 8.11 0.37
N ILE A 128 16.92 7.09 -0.48
CA ILE A 128 16.35 5.77 -0.20
C ILE A 128 16.98 5.09 1.02
N ALA A 129 18.29 5.25 1.24
CA ALA A 129 18.97 4.66 2.39
C ALA A 129 18.48 5.28 3.71
N ASP A 130 18.35 6.61 3.75
CA ASP A 130 17.80 7.33 4.91
C ASP A 130 16.33 6.97 5.14
N TRP A 131 15.57 6.80 4.06
CA TRP A 131 14.17 6.38 4.15
C TRP A 131 14.02 4.95 4.66
N VAL A 132 14.85 4.01 4.22
CA VAL A 132 14.88 2.64 4.75
C VAL A 132 15.20 2.67 6.25
N THR A 133 16.17 3.48 6.67
CA THR A 133 16.49 3.66 8.10
C THR A 133 15.27 4.16 8.88
N LEU A 134 14.57 5.16 8.34
CA LEU A 134 13.31 5.64 8.93
C LEU A 134 12.23 4.54 8.97
N LEU A 135 12.09 3.73 7.92
CA LEU A 135 11.14 2.63 7.89
C LEU A 135 11.43 1.60 8.99
N VAL A 136 12.70 1.25 9.22
CA VAL A 136 13.10 0.33 10.31
C VAL A 136 12.63 0.85 11.66
N GLU A 137 12.82 2.14 11.92
CA GLU A 137 12.45 2.75 13.22
C GLU A 137 10.94 2.94 13.41
N THR A 138 10.15 2.90 12.34
CA THR A 138 8.74 3.34 12.36
C THR A 138 7.75 2.25 11.94
N THR A 139 8.22 1.11 11.46
CA THR A 139 7.37 0.00 11.06
C THR A 139 7.11 -0.90 12.25
N PHE A 140 5.83 -1.13 12.55
CA PHE A 140 5.38 -2.03 13.60
C PHE A 140 4.14 -2.79 13.15
N THR A 141 3.96 -4.00 13.67
CA THR A 141 2.87 -4.90 13.27
C THR A 141 1.56 -4.49 13.95
N SER A 142 0.42 -4.92 13.38
CA SER A 142 -0.90 -4.71 14.01
C SER A 142 -1.13 -5.55 15.28
N ALA A 143 -0.17 -6.40 15.65
CA ALA A 143 -0.21 -7.20 16.87
C ALA A 143 0.13 -6.38 18.13
N VAL A 144 0.78 -5.22 17.98
CA VAL A 144 1.11 -4.34 19.10
C VAL A 144 -0.13 -3.64 19.65
N THR A 145 -0.10 -3.33 20.95
CA THR A 145 -1.16 -2.55 21.59
C THR A 145 -0.92 -1.06 21.45
N SER A 146 -1.94 -0.23 21.61
CA SER A 146 -1.83 1.23 21.52
C SER A 146 -0.95 1.87 22.60
N SER A 147 -0.61 1.11 23.64
CA SER A 147 0.29 1.52 24.73
C SER A 147 1.73 1.04 24.53
N ASP A 148 2.01 0.36 23.42
CA ASP A 148 3.35 -0.18 23.14
C ASP A 148 4.37 0.97 22.97
N PRO A 149 5.52 0.91 23.67
CA PRO A 149 6.58 1.92 23.55
C PRO A 149 7.08 2.13 22.12
N CYS A 150 7.00 1.14 21.23
CA CYS A 150 7.44 1.27 19.84
C CYS A 150 6.67 2.35 19.08
N ILE A 151 5.38 2.57 19.40
CA ILE A 151 4.56 3.62 18.78
C ILE A 151 5.09 5.00 19.15
N ILE A 152 5.48 5.19 20.42
CA ILE A 152 6.09 6.43 20.90
C ILE A 152 7.45 6.65 20.24
N ALA A 153 8.28 5.60 20.17
CA ALA A 153 9.57 5.66 19.50
C ALA A 153 9.44 6.03 18.01
N ALA A 154 8.48 5.44 17.29
CA ALA A 154 8.21 5.74 15.90
C ALA A 154 7.83 7.22 15.68
N PHE A 155 6.96 7.78 16.53
CA PHE A 155 6.62 9.21 16.45
C PHE A 155 7.82 10.12 16.71
N ARG A 156 8.70 9.77 17.67
CA ARG A 156 9.92 10.53 17.96
C ARG A 156 10.91 10.48 16.80
N ALA A 157 11.14 9.30 16.22
CA ALA A 157 11.99 9.11 15.04
C ALA A 157 11.55 10.01 13.87
N ILE A 158 10.24 10.02 13.59
CA ILE A 158 9.64 10.85 12.55
C ILE A 158 9.82 12.35 12.85
N ASP A 159 9.55 12.78 14.09
CA ASP A 159 9.67 14.19 14.45
C ASP A 159 11.11 14.70 14.49
N LYS A 160 12.07 13.83 14.83
CA LYS A 160 13.49 14.15 14.72
C LYS A 160 13.84 14.58 13.29
N ILE A 161 13.26 13.94 12.28
CA ILE A 161 13.45 14.31 10.87
C ILE A 161 12.64 15.56 10.51
N ILE A 162 11.34 15.60 10.84
CA ILE A 162 10.45 16.72 10.48
C ILE A 162 10.95 18.05 11.06
N LEU A 163 11.46 18.03 12.30
CA LEU A 163 11.93 19.21 13.03
C LEU A 163 13.44 19.41 12.93
N GLY A 164 14.18 18.38 12.52
CA GLY A 164 15.63 18.41 12.40
C GLY A 164 16.07 19.38 11.31
N LYS A 165 17.00 20.28 11.65
CA LYS A 165 17.59 21.22 10.70
C LYS A 165 18.43 20.53 9.63
N GLU A 166 19.08 19.43 10.01
CA GLU A 166 19.99 18.65 9.17
C GLU A 166 19.27 17.76 8.15
N ALA A 167 17.99 17.45 8.35
CA ALA A 167 17.23 16.63 7.43
C ALA A 167 16.97 17.37 6.10
N THR A 168 17.23 16.68 4.98
CA THR A 168 16.88 17.18 3.65
C THR A 168 15.37 17.36 3.51
N TYR A 169 14.93 18.27 2.65
CA TYR A 169 13.49 18.48 2.42
C TYR A 169 12.81 17.21 1.87
N LEU A 170 13.54 16.41 1.09
CA LEU A 170 13.10 15.12 0.55
C LEU A 170 12.79 14.11 1.66
N LEU A 171 13.73 13.92 2.59
CA LEU A 171 13.54 13.02 3.72
C LEU A 171 12.40 13.51 4.64
N ARG A 172 12.23 14.83 4.81
CA ARG A 172 11.08 15.39 5.54
C ARG A 172 9.74 15.03 4.89
N ARG A 173 9.64 15.02 3.56
CA ARG A 173 8.40 14.61 2.85
C ARG A 173 8.10 13.13 3.10
N LEU A 174 9.10 12.27 2.99
CA LEU A 174 8.95 10.85 3.31
C LEU A 174 8.56 10.64 4.78
N ALA A 175 9.13 11.43 5.70
CA ALA A 175 8.73 11.41 7.11
C ALA A 175 7.29 11.86 7.32
N TYR A 176 6.78 12.84 6.58
CA TYR A 176 5.35 13.17 6.59
C TYR A 176 4.48 12.03 6.06
N VAL A 177 4.86 11.38 4.96
CA VAL A 177 4.12 10.21 4.46
C VAL A 177 4.12 9.08 5.50
N GLN A 178 5.27 8.84 6.15
CA GLN A 178 5.39 7.82 7.18
C GLN A 178 4.61 8.18 8.46
N LEU A 179 4.57 9.47 8.85
CA LEU A 179 3.72 9.96 9.94
C LEU A 179 2.27 9.58 9.70
N ARG A 180 1.80 9.74 8.45
CA ARG A 180 0.44 9.41 8.08
C ARG A 180 0.18 7.90 8.17
N ARG A 181 1.12 7.06 7.74
CA ARG A 181 1.06 5.60 7.86
C ARG A 181 1.00 5.16 9.32
N VAL A 182 1.89 5.67 10.18
CA VAL A 182 1.89 5.42 11.64
C VAL A 182 0.54 5.77 12.26
N PHE A 183 -0.04 6.93 11.91
CA PHE A 183 -1.39 7.29 12.37
C PHE A 183 -2.46 6.30 11.93
N THR A 184 -2.43 5.87 10.67
CA THR A 184 -3.42 4.92 10.12
C THR A 184 -3.33 3.57 10.82
N THR A 185 -2.11 3.06 11.06
CA THR A 185 -1.88 1.81 11.80
C THR A 185 -2.36 1.93 13.25
N LEU A 186 -2.01 3.02 13.95
CA LEU A 186 -2.46 3.26 15.31
C LEU A 186 -3.99 3.36 15.42
N GLU A 187 -4.64 4.04 14.47
CA GLU A 187 -6.10 4.12 14.43
C GLU A 187 -6.76 2.75 14.19
N ALA A 188 -6.12 1.87 13.42
CA ALA A 188 -6.57 0.49 13.25
C ALA A 188 -6.43 -0.32 14.54
N ILE A 189 -5.29 -0.23 15.23
CA ILE A 189 -5.03 -0.86 16.53
C ILE A 189 -6.08 -0.41 17.56
N LEU A 190 -6.28 0.90 17.70
CA LEU A 190 -7.29 1.47 18.61
C LEU A 190 -8.71 0.99 18.26
N ARG A 191 -9.01 0.79 16.98
CA ARG A 191 -10.30 0.24 16.55
C ARG A 191 -10.44 -1.23 16.92
N SER A 192 -9.39 -2.06 16.76
CA SER A 192 -9.42 -3.47 17.16
C SER A 192 -9.48 -3.65 18.67
N GLU A 193 -8.73 -2.88 19.46
CA GLU A 193 -8.76 -2.95 20.93
C GLU A 193 -10.14 -2.62 21.47
N ARG A 194 -10.83 -1.64 20.88
CA ARG A 194 -12.23 -1.31 21.23
C ARG A 194 -13.20 -2.43 20.88
N LYS A 195 -13.01 -3.11 19.75
CA LYS A 195 -13.83 -4.27 19.38
C LYS A 195 -13.65 -5.42 20.39
N ARG A 196 -12.44 -5.56 20.94
CA ARG A 196 -12.10 -6.55 21.98
C ARG A 196 -12.44 -6.09 23.41
N ASN A 197 -13.09 -4.94 23.58
CA ASN A 197 -13.38 -4.31 24.87
C ASN A 197 -12.13 -4.09 25.78
N GLN A 198 -10.94 -4.04 25.19
CA GLN A 198 -9.68 -3.81 25.92
C GLN A 198 -9.49 -2.34 26.32
N VAL A 199 -10.13 -1.41 25.60
CA VAL A 199 -10.10 0.02 25.90
C VAL A 199 -11.51 0.51 26.24
N ARG A 200 -11.69 1.06 27.44
CA ARG A 200 -12.95 1.67 27.87
C ARG A 200 -13.31 2.83 26.93
N ARG A 201 -14.54 2.83 26.43
CA ARG A 201 -15.06 3.94 25.63
C ARG A 201 -15.23 5.15 26.53
N HIS A 202 -14.41 6.18 26.33
CA HIS A 202 -14.74 7.51 26.83
C HIS A 202 -15.80 8.14 25.93
N PRO A 203 -16.98 8.49 26.46
CA PRO A 203 -17.96 9.26 25.72
C PRO A 203 -17.28 10.50 25.14
N ARG A 204 -17.47 10.77 23.84
CA ARG A 204 -16.93 11.92 23.10
C ARG A 204 -15.44 11.85 22.68
N ARG A 205 -14.66 10.82 23.05
CA ARG A 205 -13.25 10.70 22.59
C ARG A 205 -13.11 9.67 21.46
N GLY A 206 -13.08 10.17 20.22
CA GLY A 206 -12.87 9.34 19.02
C GLY A 206 -11.47 8.72 18.94
N GLY A 207 -11.26 7.74 18.05
CA GLY A 207 -9.94 7.12 17.80
C GLY A 207 -8.88 8.14 17.42
N ILE A 208 -9.27 9.10 16.60
CA ILE A 208 -8.44 10.22 16.15
C ILE A 208 -7.92 11.03 17.34
N SER A 209 -8.79 11.39 18.30
CA SER A 209 -8.39 12.16 19.47
C SER A 209 -7.36 11.40 20.30
N VAL A 210 -7.61 10.11 20.57
CA VAL A 210 -6.68 9.25 21.33
C VAL A 210 -5.32 9.14 20.62
N ALA A 211 -5.31 8.94 19.30
CA ALA A 211 -4.06 8.90 18.53
C ALA A 211 -3.27 10.21 18.59
N ILE A 212 -3.96 11.36 18.57
CA ILE A 212 -3.32 12.68 18.77
C ILE A 212 -2.72 12.79 20.17
N ASP A 213 -3.42 12.29 21.19
CA ASP A 213 -2.96 12.35 22.56
C ASP A 213 -1.74 11.45 22.79
N ILE A 214 -1.68 10.27 22.15
CA ILE A 214 -0.48 9.42 22.12
C ILE A 214 0.68 10.13 21.45
N TYR A 215 0.44 10.77 20.31
CA TYR A 215 1.48 11.54 19.63
C TYR A 215 1.96 12.73 20.47
N MET A 216 1.07 13.42 21.19
CA MET A 216 1.43 14.45 22.17
C MET A 216 2.33 13.90 23.27
N MET A 217 1.99 12.72 23.83
CA MET A 217 2.82 12.07 24.86
C MET A 217 4.23 11.75 24.35
N ALA A 218 4.36 11.37 23.08
CA ALA A 218 5.67 11.12 22.48
C ALA A 218 6.60 12.35 22.44
N GLN A 219 6.05 13.57 22.58
CA GLN A 219 6.82 14.82 22.59
C GLN A 219 7.30 15.24 23.98
N VAL A 220 6.87 14.56 25.05
CA VAL A 220 7.14 14.95 26.44
C VAL A 220 8.47 14.36 26.90
N ASP A 221 9.59 14.84 26.37
CA ASP A 221 10.95 14.39 26.76
C ASP A 221 11.61 15.29 27.82
N GLY A 222 10.80 15.81 28.75
CA GLY A 222 11.29 16.41 30.01
C GLY A 222 11.99 17.77 29.91
N LYS A 223 12.34 18.26 28.72
CA LYS A 223 12.96 19.58 28.51
C LYS A 223 12.03 20.55 27.79
N ASN A 224 11.02 21.07 28.49
CA ASN A 224 10.27 22.30 28.20
C ASN A 224 9.75 22.58 26.76
N SER A 225 9.64 21.60 25.86
CA SER A 225 8.94 21.80 24.58
C SER A 225 7.51 21.27 24.66
N SER A 226 6.57 22.09 25.15
CA SER A 226 5.15 21.77 25.02
C SER A 226 4.74 21.98 23.56
N VAL A 227 4.94 20.96 22.72
CA VAL A 227 4.39 20.96 21.35
C VAL A 227 2.89 21.15 21.48
N SER A 228 2.38 22.23 20.89
CA SER A 228 0.96 22.54 21.02
C SER A 228 0.14 21.54 20.24
N ARG A 229 -1.08 21.25 20.72
CA ARG A 229 -2.03 20.41 19.98
C ARG A 229 -2.24 20.89 18.54
N ASN A 230 -2.22 22.21 18.33
CA ASN A 230 -2.37 22.82 17.02
C ASN A 230 -1.19 22.50 16.08
N GLN A 231 0.05 22.44 16.59
CA GLN A 231 1.21 22.02 15.80
C GLN A 231 1.09 20.55 15.37
N ILE A 232 0.62 19.67 16.25
CA ILE A 232 0.38 18.27 15.90
C ILE A 232 -0.73 18.11 14.87
N LEU A 233 -1.84 18.84 15.04
CA LEU A 233 -2.92 18.88 14.04
C LEU A 233 -2.40 19.36 12.69
N GLU A 234 -1.53 20.36 12.68
CA GLU A 234 -0.90 20.86 11.46
C GLU A 234 0.02 19.83 10.81
N ARG A 235 0.90 19.17 11.58
CA ARG A 235 1.75 18.08 11.06
C ARG A 235 0.91 16.97 10.45
N ARG A 236 -0.18 16.57 11.13
CA ARG A 236 -1.13 15.58 10.62
C ARG A 236 -1.88 16.04 9.36
N ARG A 237 -2.15 17.34 9.22
CA ARG A 237 -2.77 17.91 8.03
C ARG A 237 -1.80 17.83 6.84
N VAL A 238 -0.55 18.26 7.05
CA VAL A 238 0.52 18.22 6.04
C VAL A 238 0.84 16.77 5.66
N SER A 239 0.85 15.85 6.62
CA SER A 239 1.07 14.42 6.37
C SER A 239 0.01 13.81 5.44
N ARG A 240 -1.26 14.21 5.56
CA ARG A 240 -2.33 13.79 4.64
C ARG A 240 -2.14 14.36 3.23
N ALA A 241 -1.71 15.61 3.12
CA ALA A 241 -1.46 16.22 1.82
C ALA A 241 -0.31 15.50 1.08
N TRP A 242 0.77 15.20 1.79
CA TRP A 242 1.89 14.43 1.23
C TRP A 242 1.56 12.97 0.95
N GLU A 243 0.82 12.28 1.81
CA GLU A 243 0.29 10.94 1.51
C GLU A 243 -0.53 10.95 0.22
N TYR A 244 -1.36 11.97 0.04
CA TYR A 244 -2.22 12.08 -1.13
C TYR A 244 -1.42 12.33 -2.42
N LEU A 245 -0.38 13.18 -2.36
CA LEU A 245 0.55 13.42 -3.47
C LEU A 245 1.45 12.23 -3.76
N ALA A 246 1.86 11.49 -2.74
CA ALA A 246 2.60 10.24 -2.90
C ALA A 246 1.79 9.19 -3.68
N GLY A 247 0.46 9.28 -3.68
CA GLY A 247 -0.40 8.35 -4.41
C GLY A 247 -0.10 6.89 -4.02
N PRO A 248 0.25 6.01 -4.96
CA PRO A 248 0.53 4.61 -4.67
C PRO A 248 1.89 4.38 -3.97
N SER A 249 2.81 5.35 -3.98
CA SER A 249 4.18 5.16 -3.46
C SER A 249 4.77 6.41 -2.80
N PRO A 250 5.31 6.33 -1.56
CA PRO A 250 6.02 7.44 -0.91
C PRO A 250 7.14 8.04 -1.76
N LEU A 251 7.82 7.21 -2.56
CA LEU A 251 8.96 7.64 -3.37
C LEU A 251 8.57 8.59 -4.50
N LEU A 252 7.29 8.63 -4.90
CA LEU A 252 6.80 9.65 -5.83
C LEU A 252 6.99 11.08 -5.29
N THR A 253 7.11 11.23 -3.97
CA THR A 253 7.35 12.56 -3.38
C THR A 253 8.72 13.16 -3.73
N LEU A 254 9.67 12.33 -4.20
CA LEU A 254 11.01 12.74 -4.60
C LEU A 254 11.06 13.47 -5.94
N MET A 255 9.97 13.38 -6.72
CA MET A 255 9.84 14.06 -8.01
C MET A 255 9.45 15.53 -7.86
N TYR A 256 8.92 15.93 -6.69
CA TYR A 256 8.46 17.29 -6.50
C TYR A 256 9.63 18.24 -6.22
N SER A 257 9.58 19.41 -6.82
CA SER A 257 10.53 20.49 -6.55
C SER A 257 10.46 20.96 -5.10
N GLU A 258 11.51 21.58 -4.58
CA GLU A 258 11.51 22.18 -3.22
C GLU A 258 10.37 23.20 -3.02
N ALA A 259 10.00 23.93 -4.09
CA ALA A 259 8.88 24.88 -4.08
C ALA A 259 7.51 24.23 -3.78
N ALA A 260 7.40 22.90 -3.87
CA ALA A 260 6.18 22.18 -3.52
C ALA A 260 5.83 22.30 -2.03
N ASP A 261 6.80 22.39 -1.12
CA ASP A 261 6.53 22.40 0.33
C ASP A 261 5.58 23.53 0.79
N PRO A 262 5.79 24.80 0.44
CA PRO A 262 4.84 25.86 0.76
C PRO A 262 3.52 25.71 0.00
N ILE A 263 3.55 25.28 -1.27
CA ILE A 263 2.34 25.11 -2.10
C ILE A 263 1.41 24.07 -1.49
N VAL A 264 1.94 22.91 -1.08
CA VAL A 264 1.17 21.81 -0.51
C VAL A 264 0.56 22.21 0.84
N ARG A 265 1.31 22.92 1.69
CA ARG A 265 0.79 23.46 2.96
C ARG A 265 -0.40 24.38 2.75
N ASP A 266 -0.34 25.25 1.75
CA ASP A 266 -1.36 26.25 1.44
C ASP A 266 -2.56 25.67 0.70
N LEU A 267 -2.32 24.87 -0.34
CA LEU A 267 -3.34 24.32 -1.22
C LEU A 267 -4.27 23.39 -0.45
N TRP A 268 -3.74 22.53 0.42
CA TRP A 268 -4.57 21.68 1.27
C TRP A 268 -5.40 22.46 2.28
N ARG A 269 -4.98 23.68 2.64
CA ARG A 269 -5.69 24.56 3.60
C ARG A 269 -6.90 25.22 2.93
N LYS A 270 -6.73 25.60 1.66
CA LYS A 270 -7.69 26.41 0.91
C LYS A 270 -8.64 25.57 0.06
N ASP A 271 -8.13 24.52 -0.57
CA ASP A 271 -8.88 23.77 -1.58
C ASP A 271 -8.33 22.35 -1.78
N SER A 272 -8.77 21.42 -0.94
CA SER A 272 -8.40 20.00 -1.07
C SER A 272 -8.95 19.34 -2.35
N ALA A 273 -10.01 19.89 -2.94
CA ALA A 273 -10.59 19.35 -4.18
C ALA A 273 -9.68 19.65 -5.38
N SER A 274 -9.11 20.87 -5.44
CA SER A 274 -8.09 21.22 -6.44
C SER A 274 -6.85 20.34 -6.34
N LEU A 275 -6.41 19.94 -5.14
CA LEU A 275 -5.27 19.02 -5.03
C LEU A 275 -5.57 17.67 -5.70
N LYS A 276 -6.82 17.18 -5.65
CA LYS A 276 -7.20 15.94 -6.34
C LYS A 276 -7.00 16.02 -7.85
N ALA A 277 -7.48 17.10 -8.46
CA ALA A 277 -7.30 17.31 -9.90
C ALA A 277 -5.81 17.42 -10.27
N VAL A 278 -5.02 18.11 -9.45
CA VAL A 278 -3.56 18.26 -9.63
C VAL A 278 -2.85 16.91 -9.55
N VAL A 279 -3.13 16.10 -8.52
CA VAL A 279 -2.53 14.76 -8.38
C VAL A 279 -2.90 13.86 -9.55
N THR A 280 -4.17 13.86 -9.97
CA THR A 280 -4.59 13.08 -11.14
C THR A 280 -3.85 13.52 -12.42
N SER A 281 -3.61 14.81 -12.61
CA SER A 281 -2.80 15.31 -13.73
C SER A 281 -1.36 14.78 -13.63
N ILE A 282 -0.73 14.96 -12.47
CA ILE A 282 0.66 14.50 -12.25
C ILE A 282 0.80 13.01 -12.52
N LEU A 283 -0.07 12.17 -11.94
CA LEU A 283 0.01 10.71 -12.10
C LEU A 283 -0.18 10.25 -13.56
N LYS A 284 -0.88 11.04 -14.39
CA LYS A 284 -0.98 10.79 -15.83
C LYS A 284 0.31 11.18 -16.56
N ASP A 285 0.96 12.25 -16.13
CA ASP A 285 2.18 12.78 -16.74
C ASP A 285 3.44 11.96 -16.36
N VAL A 286 3.41 11.23 -15.23
CA VAL A 286 4.56 10.48 -14.70
C VAL A 286 4.27 8.99 -14.46
N THR A 287 3.49 8.35 -15.34
CA THR A 287 3.13 6.92 -15.25
C THR A 287 4.34 5.99 -15.12
N TRP A 288 5.44 6.32 -15.80
CA TRP A 288 6.72 5.60 -15.68
C TRP A 288 7.24 5.56 -14.23
N ALA A 289 7.19 6.70 -13.53
CA ALA A 289 7.69 6.83 -12.17
C ALA A 289 6.80 6.10 -11.19
N VAL A 290 5.49 6.04 -11.44
CA VAL A 290 4.52 5.32 -10.59
C VAL A 290 4.92 3.86 -10.45
N ARG A 291 5.29 3.20 -11.55
CA ARG A 291 5.70 1.78 -11.55
C ARG A 291 7.00 1.58 -10.78
N ILE A 292 8.04 2.34 -11.12
CA ILE A 292 9.35 2.28 -10.46
C ILE A 292 9.19 2.52 -8.95
N CYS A 293 8.53 3.61 -8.57
CA CYS A 293 8.34 3.98 -7.18
C CYS A 293 7.55 2.92 -6.41
N ALA A 294 6.54 2.28 -7.03
CA ALA A 294 5.77 1.22 -6.40
C ALA A 294 6.64 -0.01 -6.12
N ARG A 295 7.41 -0.48 -7.12
CA ARG A 295 8.32 -1.62 -6.97
C ARG A 295 9.39 -1.35 -5.90
N LEU A 296 10.07 -0.21 -5.98
CA LEU A 296 11.08 0.17 -4.99
C LEU A 296 10.51 0.29 -3.57
N THR A 297 9.30 0.83 -3.43
CA THR A 297 8.63 0.90 -2.13
C THR A 297 8.32 -0.49 -1.58
N HIS A 298 7.83 -1.38 -2.44
CA HIS A 298 7.55 -2.75 -2.06
C HIS A 298 8.84 -3.45 -1.62
N SER A 299 9.91 -3.39 -2.41
CA SER A 299 11.23 -3.96 -2.09
C SER A 299 11.80 -3.41 -0.78
N ALA A 300 11.71 -2.09 -0.55
CA ALA A 300 12.20 -1.47 0.67
C ALA A 300 11.41 -1.91 1.91
N VAL A 301 10.08 -1.89 1.85
CA VAL A 301 9.21 -2.32 2.95
C VAL A 301 9.41 -3.82 3.24
N TRP A 302 9.49 -4.63 2.19
CA TRP A 302 9.74 -6.07 2.30
C TRP A 302 11.07 -6.34 3.01
N ALA A 303 12.16 -5.71 2.57
CA ALA A 303 13.48 -5.90 3.15
C ALA A 303 13.57 -5.44 4.61
N VAL A 304 12.88 -4.35 4.97
CA VAL A 304 12.72 -3.91 6.37
C VAL A 304 11.99 -4.96 7.21
N ASN A 305 10.88 -5.50 6.71
CA ASN A 305 10.10 -6.52 7.42
C ASN A 305 10.87 -7.84 7.58
N CYS A 306 11.76 -8.17 6.65
CA CYS A 306 12.61 -9.36 6.72
C CYS A 306 13.91 -9.14 7.52
N GLY A 307 14.14 -7.95 8.08
CA GLY A 307 15.36 -7.64 8.82
C GLY A 307 16.63 -7.62 7.96
N ARG A 308 16.50 -7.41 6.64
CA ARG A 308 17.60 -7.37 5.66
C ARG A 308 17.67 -6.03 4.93
N PRO A 309 17.84 -4.89 5.62
CA PRO A 309 17.90 -3.59 4.94
C PRO A 309 19.18 -3.40 4.11
N SER A 310 20.25 -4.17 4.39
CA SER A 310 21.51 -4.14 3.65
C SER A 310 21.37 -4.78 2.27
N GLY A 311 21.65 -4.05 1.19
CA GLY A 311 21.54 -4.52 -0.19
C GLY A 311 20.39 -3.89 -0.99
N ILE A 312 19.45 -3.20 -0.32
CA ILE A 312 18.35 -2.50 -1.01
C ILE A 312 18.90 -1.45 -1.95
N ARG A 313 19.96 -0.72 -1.55
CA ARG A 313 20.52 0.37 -2.34
C ARG A 313 21.05 -0.12 -3.68
N GLU A 314 21.87 -1.16 -3.67
CA GLU A 314 22.48 -1.73 -4.88
C GLU A 314 21.43 -2.35 -5.81
N ALA A 315 20.46 -3.08 -5.25
CA ALA A 315 19.35 -3.64 -6.03
C ALA A 315 18.45 -2.55 -6.63
N THR A 316 18.16 -1.50 -5.86
CA THR A 316 17.38 -0.34 -6.29
C THR A 316 18.07 0.40 -7.43
N MET A 317 19.39 0.62 -7.33
CA MET A 317 20.17 1.27 -8.39
C MET A 317 20.07 0.50 -9.71
N ALA A 318 20.30 -0.80 -9.66
CA ALA A 318 20.21 -1.65 -10.84
C ALA A 318 18.80 -1.63 -11.47
N GLU A 319 17.76 -1.67 -10.64
CA GLU A 319 16.36 -1.64 -11.11
C GLU A 319 15.97 -0.28 -11.71
N ILE A 320 16.39 0.84 -11.07
CA ILE A 320 16.18 2.19 -11.60
C ILE A 320 16.88 2.35 -12.94
N GLU A 321 18.15 1.96 -13.04
CA GLU A 321 18.93 2.07 -14.27
C GLU A 321 18.30 1.24 -15.39
N GLN A 322 17.93 -0.01 -15.10
CA GLN A 322 17.29 -0.90 -16.07
C GLN A 322 15.98 -0.33 -16.64
N GLU A 323 15.09 0.16 -15.77
CA GLU A 323 13.79 0.68 -16.21
C GLU A 323 13.93 2.04 -16.91
N LEU A 324 14.85 2.90 -16.45
CA LEU A 324 15.15 4.17 -17.12
C LEU A 324 15.77 3.95 -18.51
N SER A 325 16.62 2.93 -18.68
CA SER A 325 17.16 2.56 -19.99
C SER A 325 16.06 2.08 -20.93
N ARG A 326 15.13 1.24 -20.46
CA ARG A 326 14.04 0.71 -21.27
C ARG A 326 13.10 1.81 -21.80
N GLN A 327 12.93 2.89 -21.05
CA GLN A 327 12.09 4.03 -21.46
C GLN A 327 12.71 4.86 -22.59
N VAL A 328 14.04 4.95 -22.67
CA VAL A 328 14.71 5.70 -23.75
C VAL A 328 14.40 5.05 -25.10
N ASP A 329 14.36 3.71 -25.13
CA ASP A 329 14.07 2.95 -26.34
C ASP A 329 12.61 3.17 -26.80
N ASP A 330 11.64 3.21 -25.88
CA ASP A 330 10.22 3.43 -26.21
C ASP A 330 9.94 4.85 -26.74
N GLU A 331 10.61 5.87 -26.18
CA GLU A 331 10.46 7.27 -26.61
C GLU A 331 11.13 7.52 -27.97
N GLU A 332 12.27 6.88 -28.24
CA GLU A 332 12.92 6.91 -29.56
C GLU A 332 12.07 6.22 -30.64
N VAL A 333 11.42 5.10 -30.32
CA VAL A 333 10.48 4.43 -31.22
C VAL A 333 9.29 5.35 -31.54
N TYR A 334 8.75 6.06 -30.54
CA TYR A 334 7.62 6.97 -30.75
C TYR A 334 7.97 8.17 -31.63
N GLU A 335 9.15 8.79 -31.44
CA GLU A 335 9.59 9.90 -32.29
C GLU A 335 9.93 9.45 -33.72
N ARG A 336 10.51 8.25 -33.91
CA ARG A 336 10.68 7.66 -35.26
C ARG A 336 9.35 7.45 -35.98
N LEU A 337 8.30 7.00 -35.27
CA LEU A 337 6.96 6.82 -35.84
C LEU A 337 6.29 8.15 -36.20
N LYS A 338 6.58 9.25 -35.50
CA LYS A 338 6.10 10.59 -35.88
C LYS A 338 6.77 11.13 -37.15
N GLU A 339 8.06 10.86 -37.33
CA GLU A 339 8.81 11.30 -38.51
C GLU A 339 8.36 10.55 -39.78
N GLU A 340 7.96 9.27 -39.67
CA GLU A 340 7.44 8.51 -40.81
C GLU A 340 6.04 8.97 -41.28
N ASP A 341 5.20 9.52 -40.40
CA ASP A 341 3.82 9.93 -40.75
C ASP A 341 3.72 11.35 -41.34
N THR A 342 4.84 12.08 -41.43
CA THR A 342 4.90 13.42 -42.05
C THR A 342 5.48 13.43 -43.47
N GLY A 343 5.89 12.27 -43.98
CA GLY A 343 6.54 12.13 -45.29
C GLY A 343 5.72 11.33 -46.30
N ASP A 344 4.60 11.87 -46.79
CA ASP A 344 4.29 11.86 -48.23
C ASP A 344 3.03 12.68 -48.55
N GLY A 345 3.25 13.79 -49.26
CA GLY A 345 2.19 14.53 -49.92
C GLY A 345 1.62 13.71 -51.08
N ILE A 346 0.51 13.04 -50.85
CA ILE A 346 -0.31 12.50 -51.93
C ILE A 346 -1.23 13.63 -52.43
N GLU A 347 -0.83 14.22 -53.55
CA GLU A 347 -1.72 15.00 -54.41
C GLU A 347 -3.00 14.20 -54.68
N SER A 348 -4.14 14.74 -54.23
CA SER A 348 -5.46 14.19 -54.53
C SER A 348 -5.94 14.66 -55.90
N PRO A 349 -6.26 13.77 -56.86
CA PRO A 349 -7.02 14.16 -58.04
C PRO A 349 -8.52 14.09 -57.73
N LEU A 350 -9.17 15.23 -57.89
CA LEU A 350 -10.62 15.40 -58.01
C LEU A 350 -11.24 14.32 -58.93
N ARG A 351 -12.19 13.53 -58.43
CA ARG A 351 -13.32 13.05 -59.23
C ARG A 351 -14.59 12.88 -58.41
N SER A 352 -15.62 13.50 -58.95
CA SER A 352 -17.04 13.43 -58.61
C SER A 352 -17.67 12.09 -58.99
N SER A 353 -18.57 11.58 -58.15
CA SER A 353 -20.01 11.43 -58.47
C SER A 353 -20.70 10.28 -57.72
N THR A 354 -21.94 10.58 -57.33
CA THR A 354 -23.11 9.69 -57.18
C THR A 354 -23.23 8.76 -55.95
N SER A 355 -24.19 9.14 -55.11
CA SER A 355 -24.95 8.38 -54.10
C SER A 355 -26.39 8.19 -54.63
N PRO A 356 -27.33 7.42 -54.03
CA PRO A 356 -27.23 6.45 -52.93
C PRO A 356 -27.84 5.08 -53.27
N ASN A 357 -27.52 4.05 -52.47
CA ASN A 357 -28.44 2.93 -52.24
C ASN A 357 -28.75 2.81 -50.75
N THR A 358 -30.03 2.95 -50.46
CA THR A 358 -30.69 2.92 -49.16
C THR A 358 -30.85 1.47 -48.72
N LEU A 359 -30.16 1.06 -47.65
CA LEU A 359 -30.44 -0.18 -46.94
C LEU A 359 -31.04 0.15 -45.57
N THR A 360 -32.28 -0.25 -45.42
CA THR A 360 -33.11 -0.22 -44.22
C THR A 360 -32.46 -0.99 -43.07
N MET A 361 -32.13 -0.31 -41.98
CA MET A 361 -31.85 -0.94 -40.69
C MET A 361 -33.13 -0.98 -39.86
N SER A 362 -33.56 -2.19 -39.56
CA SER A 362 -34.69 -2.52 -38.69
C SER A 362 -34.42 -2.08 -37.25
N SER A 363 -35.40 -1.39 -36.67
CA SER A 363 -35.45 -0.96 -35.28
C SER A 363 -35.36 -2.14 -34.31
N ILE A 364 -34.35 -2.13 -33.44
CA ILE A 364 -34.33 -2.97 -32.24
C ILE A 364 -34.95 -2.17 -31.10
N SER A 365 -36.15 -2.60 -30.71
CA SER A 365 -36.89 -2.09 -29.55
C SER A 365 -36.16 -2.43 -28.25
N VAL A 366 -35.92 -1.43 -27.42
CA VAL A 366 -35.42 -1.57 -26.05
C VAL A 366 -36.59 -1.91 -25.12
N PRO A 367 -36.57 -3.01 -24.35
CA PRO A 367 -37.57 -3.24 -23.31
C PRO A 367 -37.21 -2.44 -22.05
N SER A 368 -37.98 -1.39 -21.79
CA SER A 368 -38.06 -0.72 -20.50
C SER A 368 -39.07 -1.44 -19.60
N HIS A 369 -38.60 -2.17 -18.58
CA HIS A 369 -39.37 -2.48 -17.36
C HIS A 369 -38.49 -3.27 -16.36
N TRP A 370 -37.98 -2.61 -15.33
CA TRP A 370 -37.73 -3.25 -14.03
C TRP A 370 -37.95 -2.21 -12.93
N THR A 371 -39.18 -2.19 -12.41
CA THR A 371 -39.53 -1.56 -11.14
C THR A 371 -39.05 -2.47 -10.01
N TYR A 372 -38.20 -1.92 -9.13
CA TYR A 372 -37.79 -2.56 -7.88
C TYR A 372 -38.98 -2.69 -6.92
N PRO A 373 -39.20 -3.84 -6.26
CA PRO A 373 -40.04 -3.88 -5.07
C PRO A 373 -39.25 -3.34 -3.88
N VAL A 374 -39.83 -2.33 -3.23
CA VAL A 374 -39.47 -1.85 -1.91
C VAL A 374 -39.87 -2.93 -0.90
N VAL A 375 -38.90 -3.49 -0.18
CA VAL A 375 -39.15 -4.34 0.98
C VAL A 375 -39.08 -3.47 2.23
N GLU A 376 -40.22 -3.25 2.86
CA GLU A 376 -40.31 -2.66 4.20
C GLU A 376 -39.86 -3.67 5.28
N PRO A 377 -39.21 -3.23 6.37
CA PRO A 377 -38.83 -4.11 7.46
C PRO A 377 -40.03 -4.38 8.37
N GLY A 378 -40.48 -5.64 8.38
CA GLY A 378 -41.46 -6.17 9.32
C GLY A 378 -40.93 -6.21 10.75
N SER A 379 -41.74 -5.65 11.65
CA SER A 379 -41.64 -5.71 13.10
C SER A 379 -42.24 -7.02 13.60
N GLU A 380 -41.54 -7.78 14.43
CA GLU A 380 -42.18 -8.77 15.30
C GLU A 380 -41.46 -8.83 16.66
N ARG A 381 -42.29 -8.78 17.71
CA ARG A 381 -41.96 -8.84 19.12
C ARG A 381 -42.14 -10.27 19.64
N ASP A 382 -41.46 -10.50 20.76
CA ASP A 382 -41.54 -11.57 21.76
C ASP A 382 -42.91 -12.24 21.97
N ASP A 383 -42.94 -13.56 22.21
CA ASP A 383 -43.08 -14.15 23.55
C ASP A 383 -43.17 -15.71 23.54
N ASP A 384 -42.86 -16.30 24.71
CA ASP A 384 -43.23 -17.63 25.24
C ASP A 384 -42.28 -18.87 25.16
N ALA A 385 -41.45 -18.96 26.20
CA ALA A 385 -41.28 -20.05 27.19
C ALA A 385 -41.59 -21.55 26.85
N ALA A 386 -40.51 -22.38 26.88
CA ALA A 386 -40.25 -23.68 27.56
C ALA A 386 -41.29 -24.86 27.55
N PRO A 387 -40.98 -26.15 27.90
CA PRO A 387 -39.74 -26.73 28.49
C PRO A 387 -39.26 -28.12 27.94
N PHE A 388 -38.05 -28.51 28.40
CA PHE A 388 -37.46 -29.85 28.63
C PHE A 388 -37.84 -31.08 27.77
N GLY A 389 -36.82 -31.70 27.14
CA GLY A 389 -36.89 -33.05 26.60
C GLY A 389 -35.54 -33.72 26.31
N SER A 390 -35.13 -34.61 27.22
CA SER A 390 -34.25 -35.78 27.08
C SER A 390 -33.00 -35.79 26.18
N SER A 391 -31.87 -35.76 26.89
CA SER A 391 -30.66 -36.57 26.71
C SER A 391 -30.81 -37.86 25.87
N ARG A 392 -30.04 -37.95 24.77
CA ARG A 392 -29.48 -39.21 24.25
C ARG A 392 -28.01 -38.98 23.89
N ARG A 393 -27.12 -39.60 24.67
CA ARG A 393 -25.70 -39.82 24.31
C ARG A 393 -25.61 -40.71 23.07
N PRO A 394 -24.78 -40.37 22.07
CA PRO A 394 -24.27 -41.36 21.13
C PRO A 394 -23.08 -42.11 21.76
N SER A 395 -23.09 -43.43 21.64
CA SER A 395 -21.97 -44.31 22.00
C SER A 395 -20.74 -44.03 21.11
N PRO A 396 -19.51 -44.14 21.64
CA PRO A 396 -18.30 -43.95 20.86
C PRO A 396 -18.08 -45.16 19.95
N GLN A 397 -18.16 -44.96 18.64
CA GLN A 397 -17.62 -45.91 17.67
C GLN A 397 -16.11 -45.70 17.58
N LEU A 398 -15.36 -46.80 17.71
CA LEU A 398 -13.94 -46.86 17.44
C LEU A 398 -13.68 -46.58 15.96
N THR A 399 -13.22 -45.37 15.65
CA THR A 399 -12.60 -45.06 14.36
C THR A 399 -11.15 -45.53 14.41
N ALA A 400 -10.75 -46.32 13.42
CA ALA A 400 -9.36 -46.70 13.18
C ALA A 400 -8.47 -45.44 13.08
N PRO A 401 -7.18 -45.51 13.48
CA PRO A 401 -6.28 -44.38 13.35
C PRO A 401 -6.06 -44.11 11.86
N PHE A 402 -6.72 -43.10 11.32
CA PHE A 402 -6.29 -42.48 10.08
C PHE A 402 -4.88 -41.96 10.35
N GLU A 403 -3.89 -42.53 9.66
CA GLU A 403 -2.57 -41.92 9.57
C GLU A 403 -2.76 -40.47 9.16
N HIS A 404 -2.45 -39.55 10.06
CA HIS A 404 -2.38 -38.13 9.75
C HIS A 404 -1.32 -37.97 8.66
N TYR A 405 -1.76 -37.89 7.41
CA TYR A 405 -0.92 -37.40 6.32
C TYR A 405 -0.36 -36.06 6.77
N ALA A 406 0.96 -35.99 6.96
CA ALA A 406 1.64 -34.77 7.33
C ALA A 406 1.26 -33.67 6.33
N THR A 407 0.80 -32.56 6.88
CA THR A 407 0.12 -31.46 6.20
C THR A 407 1.10 -30.77 5.24
N LYS A 408 0.89 -30.94 3.93
CA LYS A 408 1.86 -30.60 2.86
C LYS A 408 1.87 -29.12 2.44
N LEU A 409 0.94 -28.32 2.94
CA LEU A 409 0.59 -27.04 2.32
C LEU A 409 1.17 -25.83 3.05
N HIS A 410 2.46 -25.85 3.40
CA HIS A 410 3.12 -24.71 4.06
C HIS A 410 4.29 -24.17 3.24
N PHE A 411 4.00 -23.73 2.01
CA PHE A 411 4.99 -23.17 1.09
C PHE A 411 4.39 -22.01 0.27
N SER A 412 5.27 -21.15 -0.24
CA SER A 412 4.98 -20.20 -1.32
C SER A 412 5.64 -20.67 -2.62
N PHE A 413 5.17 -20.19 -3.78
CA PHE A 413 5.79 -20.55 -5.07
C PHE A 413 7.25 -20.10 -5.11
N ALA A 414 7.56 -18.93 -4.55
CA ALA A 414 8.91 -18.44 -4.35
C ALA A 414 9.79 -19.43 -3.55
N SER A 415 9.32 -19.88 -2.38
CA SER A 415 10.07 -20.84 -1.54
C SER A 415 10.23 -22.20 -2.22
N TYR A 416 9.22 -22.63 -2.99
CA TYR A 416 9.24 -23.92 -3.67
C TYR A 416 10.19 -23.92 -4.86
N ALA A 417 10.23 -22.83 -5.62
CA ALA A 417 11.10 -22.68 -6.79
C ALA A 417 12.58 -22.49 -6.43
N THR A 418 12.88 -21.98 -5.22
CA THR A 418 14.24 -21.68 -4.77
C THR A 418 14.95 -22.87 -4.16
N ALA A 419 14.22 -23.80 -3.54
CA ALA A 419 14.77 -25.06 -3.03
C ALA A 419 15.56 -25.86 -4.10
N VAL A 420 15.29 -25.61 -5.37
CA VAL A 420 15.89 -26.25 -6.55
C VAL A 420 17.32 -25.80 -6.81
N ILE A 421 17.61 -24.52 -6.56
CA ILE A 421 18.91 -23.92 -6.89
C ILE A 421 19.99 -24.41 -5.91
N ASP A 422 19.58 -24.68 -4.66
CA ASP A 422 20.49 -25.06 -3.57
C ASP A 422 20.90 -26.55 -3.63
N ASP A 423 20.16 -27.39 -4.37
CA ASP A 423 20.50 -28.81 -4.58
C ASP A 423 21.62 -29.02 -5.64
N SER A 424 22.37 -27.97 -6.00
CA SER A 424 23.55 -28.11 -6.86
C SER A 424 24.63 -28.93 -6.13
N PRO A 425 25.18 -30.01 -6.72
CA PRO A 425 26.05 -30.98 -6.03
C PRO A 425 27.48 -30.47 -5.76
N ARG A 426 27.67 -29.16 -5.60
CA ARG A 426 28.97 -28.57 -5.27
C ARG A 426 28.98 -28.23 -3.80
N ASP A 427 29.81 -28.96 -3.07
CA ASP A 427 30.28 -28.71 -1.70
C ASP A 427 29.57 -29.53 -0.59
N GLU A 428 29.96 -30.82 -0.48
CA GLU A 428 29.67 -31.69 0.67
C GLU A 428 30.44 -31.28 1.97
N GLY A 429 30.97 -30.06 2.01
CA GLY A 429 32.06 -29.68 2.91
C GLY A 429 31.70 -28.97 4.21
N LEU A 430 30.44 -28.72 4.60
CA LEU A 430 30.15 -28.07 5.92
C LEU A 430 28.68 -28.17 6.33
N ARG A 431 28.28 -29.25 7.00
CA ARG A 431 26.98 -29.35 7.69
C ARG A 431 27.12 -28.96 9.17
N GLN A 432 26.67 -27.75 9.52
CA GLN A 432 26.29 -27.42 10.90
C GLN A 432 24.88 -26.81 10.99
N SER A 433 23.99 -27.61 11.58
CA SER A 433 22.97 -27.24 12.57
C SER A 433 22.05 -26.03 12.32
N GLY A 434 20.91 -26.30 11.69
CA GLY A 434 19.66 -25.54 11.86
C GLY A 434 18.45 -26.42 11.53
N LYS A 435 17.71 -26.89 12.55
CA LYS A 435 16.54 -27.78 12.43
C LYS A 435 15.32 -27.05 11.82
N TYR A 436 15.31 -26.87 10.50
CA TYR A 436 14.09 -26.79 9.72
C TYR A 436 14.21 -27.79 8.57
N HIS A 437 14.01 -29.06 8.91
CA HIS A 437 14.04 -30.13 7.91
C HIS A 437 12.72 -30.05 7.15
N CYS A 438 12.70 -29.31 6.05
CA CYS A 438 11.58 -29.35 5.13
C CYS A 438 11.55 -30.75 4.50
N GLU A 439 10.43 -31.48 4.63
CA GLU A 439 10.24 -32.81 4.03
C GLU A 439 10.26 -32.81 2.49
N LEU A 440 10.49 -31.65 1.86
CA LEU A 440 10.72 -31.50 0.42
C LEU A 440 11.82 -32.46 -0.12
N GLN A 441 12.76 -32.87 0.74
CA GLN A 441 13.95 -33.62 0.32
C GLN A 441 13.72 -35.12 0.02
N ARG A 442 12.52 -35.67 0.27
CA ARG A 442 12.28 -37.14 0.16
C ARG A 442 11.48 -37.62 -1.04
N SER A 443 10.86 -36.75 -1.83
CA SER A 443 10.05 -37.19 -2.97
C SER A 443 10.70 -36.86 -4.31
N ARG A 444 11.28 -37.89 -4.95
CA ARG A 444 11.66 -37.86 -6.37
C ARG A 444 10.47 -37.58 -7.33
N GLN A 445 9.24 -37.39 -6.83
CA GLN A 445 8.03 -37.08 -7.62
C GLN A 445 7.75 -35.57 -7.79
N SER A 446 8.63 -34.66 -7.38
CA SER A 446 8.39 -33.20 -7.44
C SER A 446 8.79 -32.49 -8.76
N THR A 447 9.15 -33.17 -9.86
CA THR A 447 9.64 -32.41 -11.04
C THR A 447 8.54 -31.67 -11.81
N GLU A 448 7.35 -32.24 -11.98
CA GLU A 448 6.33 -31.63 -12.84
C GLU A 448 5.62 -30.46 -12.15
N LYS A 449 5.20 -30.63 -10.89
CA LYS A 449 4.64 -29.52 -10.08
C LYS A 449 5.61 -28.35 -10.00
N GLN A 450 6.89 -28.63 -9.73
CA GLN A 450 7.93 -27.62 -9.66
C GLN A 450 8.14 -26.92 -11.00
N LYS A 451 8.19 -27.67 -12.10
CA LYS A 451 8.27 -27.12 -13.45
C LYS A 451 7.07 -26.23 -13.74
N ASN A 452 5.87 -26.63 -13.34
CA ASN A 452 4.65 -25.82 -13.50
C ASN A 452 4.71 -24.53 -12.69
N ILE A 453 5.19 -24.57 -11.44
CA ILE A 453 5.40 -23.38 -10.61
C ILE A 453 6.44 -22.45 -11.23
N ILE A 454 7.60 -22.97 -11.67
CA ILE A 454 8.65 -22.17 -12.32
C ILE A 454 8.13 -21.56 -13.63
N ASN A 455 7.41 -22.33 -14.43
CA ASN A 455 6.80 -21.84 -15.67
C ASN A 455 5.76 -20.75 -15.40
N PHE A 456 4.94 -20.90 -14.35
CA PHE A 456 4.00 -19.86 -13.92
C PHE A 456 4.74 -18.56 -13.56
N ILE A 457 5.78 -18.66 -12.73
CA ILE A 457 6.60 -17.51 -12.32
C ILE A 457 7.22 -16.83 -13.55
N HIS A 458 7.92 -17.56 -14.41
CA HIS A 458 8.58 -16.98 -15.58
C HIS A 458 7.59 -16.38 -16.59
N LYS A 459 6.42 -17.02 -16.77
CA LYS A 459 5.39 -16.54 -17.70
C LYS A 459 4.83 -15.19 -17.26
N HIS A 460 4.57 -15.03 -15.97
CA HIS A 460 3.84 -13.87 -15.44
C HIS A 460 4.74 -12.81 -14.79
N LEU A 461 5.94 -13.20 -14.37
CA LEU A 461 6.98 -12.32 -13.82
C LEU A 461 8.31 -12.59 -14.53
N PRO A 462 8.48 -12.20 -15.80
CA PRO A 462 9.71 -12.48 -16.56
C PRO A 462 10.96 -11.80 -15.96
N ALA A 463 10.78 -10.71 -15.21
CA ALA A 463 11.86 -10.03 -14.48
C ALA A 463 12.18 -10.68 -13.11
N PHE A 464 11.47 -11.74 -12.73
CA PHE A 464 11.67 -12.40 -11.44
C PHE A 464 13.02 -13.13 -11.38
N SER A 465 13.88 -12.70 -10.47
CA SER A 465 15.10 -13.42 -10.14
C SER A 465 14.80 -14.46 -9.05
N LEU A 466 14.87 -15.75 -9.39
CA LEU A 466 14.78 -16.84 -8.40
C LEU A 466 15.75 -16.65 -7.23
N ARG A 467 16.91 -16.02 -7.46
CA ARG A 467 17.89 -15.73 -6.41
C ARG A 467 17.37 -14.74 -5.36
N GLN A 468 16.55 -13.76 -5.76
CA GLN A 468 15.92 -12.81 -4.84
C GLN A 468 14.79 -13.47 -4.02
N ALA A 469 14.16 -14.51 -4.55
CA ALA A 469 13.05 -15.22 -3.93
C ALA A 469 13.46 -16.21 -2.82
N ALA A 470 14.73 -16.66 -2.77
CA ALA A 470 15.22 -17.55 -1.72
C ALA A 470 15.30 -16.84 -0.35
N GLU A 471 15.30 -15.51 -0.38
CA GLU A 471 15.52 -14.65 0.78
C GLU A 471 14.22 -14.11 1.39
N THR A 472 13.08 -14.44 0.78
CA THR A 472 11.77 -13.82 1.02
C THR A 472 10.80 -14.75 1.75
N THR A 473 10.64 -14.53 3.05
CA THR A 473 9.49 -15.03 3.81
C THR A 473 8.46 -13.91 3.91
N SER A 474 7.56 -13.84 2.94
CA SER A 474 6.50 -12.82 2.98
C SER A 474 5.37 -13.22 3.91
N THR A 475 5.02 -12.36 4.85
CA THR A 475 3.75 -12.43 5.59
C THR A 475 2.66 -11.74 4.79
N ASN A 476 2.35 -12.25 3.59
CA ASN A 476 1.29 -11.66 2.77
C ASN A 476 -0.04 -11.79 3.51
N SER A 477 -0.63 -10.65 3.84
CA SER A 477 -1.97 -10.62 4.41
C SER A 477 -2.96 -11.00 3.31
N PRO A 478 -3.95 -11.86 3.60
CA PRO A 478 -5.01 -12.21 2.66
C PRO A 478 -5.75 -11.00 2.07
N ALA A 479 -5.79 -9.91 2.84
CA ALA A 479 -6.39 -8.65 2.43
C ALA A 479 -5.64 -7.98 1.28
N SER A 480 -4.34 -8.25 1.10
CA SER A 480 -3.53 -7.66 0.02
C SER A 480 -3.95 -8.18 -1.35
N ILE A 481 -4.13 -9.50 -1.49
CA ILE A 481 -4.54 -10.15 -2.74
C ILE A 481 -5.89 -9.60 -3.23
N ILE A 482 -6.91 -9.59 -2.36
CA ILE A 482 -8.24 -9.05 -2.69
C ILE A 482 -8.16 -7.55 -2.97
N TYR A 483 -7.29 -6.81 -2.28
CA TYR A 483 -7.07 -5.39 -2.53
C TYR A 483 -6.53 -5.14 -3.94
N GLN A 484 -5.54 -5.91 -4.41
CA GLN A 484 -4.99 -5.74 -5.77
C GLN A 484 -6.06 -5.98 -6.84
N VAL A 485 -6.93 -6.98 -6.67
CA VAL A 485 -8.05 -7.19 -7.60
C VAL A 485 -9.02 -6.02 -7.61
N ARG A 486 -9.32 -5.44 -6.45
CA ARG A 486 -10.18 -4.23 -6.36
C ARG A 486 -9.54 -3.04 -7.08
N VAL A 487 -8.24 -2.82 -6.86
CA VAL A 487 -7.50 -1.75 -7.55
C VAL A 487 -7.51 -1.99 -9.05
N TRP A 488 -7.23 -3.21 -9.50
CA TRP A 488 -7.30 -3.61 -10.90
C TRP A 488 -8.66 -3.30 -11.50
N LYS A 489 -9.74 -3.72 -10.84
CA LYS A 489 -11.12 -3.50 -11.30
C LYS A 489 -11.43 -2.01 -11.42
N THR A 490 -11.13 -1.23 -10.39
CA THR A 490 -11.35 0.22 -10.41
C THR A 490 -10.50 0.92 -11.47
N ALA A 491 -9.24 0.52 -11.64
CA ALA A 491 -8.36 1.06 -12.66
C ALA A 491 -8.89 0.78 -14.07
N ARG A 492 -9.38 -0.45 -14.29
CA ARG A 492 -9.98 -0.87 -15.56
C ARG A 492 -11.27 -0.12 -15.87
N GLU A 493 -12.19 -0.02 -14.91
CA GLU A 493 -13.44 0.76 -15.04
C GLU A 493 -13.17 2.23 -15.37
N GLN A 494 -12.01 2.76 -14.99
CA GLN A 494 -11.56 4.11 -15.28
C GLN A 494 -10.69 4.24 -16.54
N ALA A 495 -10.51 3.15 -17.30
CA ALA A 495 -9.60 3.07 -18.45
C ALA A 495 -8.16 3.54 -18.13
N ASN A 496 -7.70 3.29 -16.90
CA ASN A 496 -6.33 3.58 -16.48
C ASN A 496 -5.44 2.36 -16.73
N GLY A 497 -5.01 2.20 -17.99
CA GLY A 497 -4.15 1.09 -18.44
C GLY A 497 -2.93 0.88 -17.54
N PRO A 498 -2.11 1.90 -17.26
CA PRO A 498 -0.90 1.74 -16.45
C PRO A 498 -1.17 1.22 -15.03
N LEU A 499 -2.24 1.70 -14.38
CA LEU A 499 -2.62 1.22 -13.05
C LEU A 499 -3.24 -0.19 -13.10
N THR A 500 -3.93 -0.52 -14.19
CA THR A 500 -4.49 -1.86 -14.42
C THR A 500 -3.36 -2.89 -14.55
N GLU A 501 -2.34 -2.59 -15.35
CA GLU A 501 -1.15 -3.43 -15.50
C GLU A 501 -0.38 -3.56 -14.16
N LEU A 502 -0.17 -2.46 -13.44
CA LEU A 502 0.52 -2.50 -12.15
C LEU A 502 -0.24 -3.33 -11.10
N ALA A 503 -1.56 -3.19 -11.03
CA ALA A 503 -2.38 -3.97 -10.10
C ALA A 503 -2.37 -5.47 -10.46
N TYR A 504 -2.33 -5.79 -11.76
CA TYR A 504 -2.21 -7.15 -12.25
C TYR A 504 -0.84 -7.76 -11.89
N GLU A 505 0.26 -7.03 -12.13
CA GLU A 505 1.60 -7.46 -11.72
C GLU A 505 1.67 -7.66 -10.20
N ASN A 506 1.18 -6.71 -9.41
CA ASN A 506 1.16 -6.81 -7.95
C ASN A 506 0.35 -8.01 -7.47
N LEU A 507 -0.77 -8.33 -8.13
CA LEU A 507 -1.54 -9.53 -7.80
C LEU A 507 -0.71 -10.80 -8.01
N ILE A 508 0.00 -10.91 -9.14
CA ILE A 508 0.85 -12.06 -9.43
C ILE A 508 1.97 -12.17 -8.39
N TRP A 509 2.62 -11.05 -8.04
CA TRP A 509 3.60 -11.00 -6.96
C TRP A 509 3.00 -11.51 -5.65
N GLU A 510 1.84 -10.99 -5.25
CA GLU A 510 1.16 -11.42 -4.02
C GLU A 510 0.88 -12.93 -4.02
N LEU A 511 0.44 -13.50 -5.15
CA LEU A 511 0.20 -14.94 -5.31
C LEU A 511 1.50 -15.75 -5.20
N VAL A 512 2.57 -15.33 -5.87
CA VAL A 512 3.86 -16.06 -5.88
C VAL A 512 4.49 -16.12 -4.49
N TYR A 513 4.36 -15.05 -3.72
CA TYR A 513 4.93 -14.94 -2.37
C TYR A 513 3.96 -15.35 -1.27
N TRP A 514 2.70 -15.65 -1.60
CA TRP A 514 1.73 -16.08 -0.61
C TRP A 514 2.15 -17.42 -0.01
N VAL A 515 2.48 -17.40 1.28
CA VAL A 515 2.67 -18.62 2.06
C VAL A 515 1.30 -19.21 2.31
N MET A 516 1.00 -20.27 1.56
CA MET A 516 -0.27 -20.98 1.69
C MET A 516 -0.25 -21.78 2.99
N SER A 517 -1.42 -21.98 3.59
CA SER A 517 -1.64 -22.89 4.71
C SER A 517 -2.98 -23.59 4.51
N GLU A 518 -3.13 -24.80 5.02
CA GLU A 518 -4.38 -25.58 4.89
C GLU A 518 -5.59 -24.82 5.44
N GLN A 519 -5.40 -24.13 6.57
CA GLN A 519 -6.48 -23.40 7.26
C GLN A 519 -6.88 -22.11 6.53
N THR A 520 -5.99 -21.57 5.70
CA THR A 520 -6.19 -20.23 5.12
C THR A 520 -6.37 -20.27 3.62
N PHE A 521 -5.87 -21.29 2.92
CA PHE A 521 -5.89 -21.33 1.47
C PHE A 521 -7.32 -21.24 0.92
N VAL A 522 -8.19 -22.19 1.26
CA VAL A 522 -9.55 -22.24 0.72
C VAL A 522 -10.40 -21.02 1.12
N PRO A 523 -10.41 -20.55 2.39
CA PRO A 523 -11.16 -19.35 2.73
C PRO A 523 -10.74 -18.11 1.93
N ILE A 524 -9.43 -17.88 1.78
CA ILE A 524 -8.91 -16.67 1.13
C ILE A 524 -9.01 -16.77 -0.39
N PHE A 525 -8.53 -17.88 -0.94
CA PHE A 525 -8.55 -18.11 -2.38
C PHE A 525 -9.97 -18.28 -2.87
N GLY A 526 -10.85 -18.93 -2.10
CA GLY A 526 -12.27 -19.02 -2.41
C GLY A 526 -12.94 -17.66 -2.47
N ASP A 527 -12.71 -16.78 -1.50
CA ASP A 527 -13.23 -15.40 -1.54
C ASP A 527 -12.71 -14.61 -2.74
N LEU A 528 -11.44 -14.82 -3.10
CA LEU A 528 -10.84 -14.23 -4.29
C LEU A 528 -11.50 -14.73 -5.57
N ILE A 529 -11.70 -16.05 -5.71
CA ILE A 529 -12.33 -16.67 -6.86
C ILE A 529 -13.77 -16.20 -7.00
N ARG A 530 -14.58 -16.26 -5.94
CA ARG A 530 -15.96 -15.72 -5.94
C ARG A 530 -15.96 -14.27 -6.37
N TYR A 531 -15.10 -13.44 -5.77
CA TYR A 531 -15.04 -12.03 -6.12
C TYR A 531 -14.67 -11.78 -7.59
N VAL A 532 -13.68 -12.50 -8.14
CA VAL A 532 -13.26 -12.31 -9.53
C VAL A 532 -14.30 -12.85 -10.50
N TYR A 533 -14.79 -14.08 -10.28
CA TYR A 533 -15.71 -14.73 -11.21
C TYR A 533 -17.15 -14.21 -11.15
N ASP A 534 -17.59 -13.68 -10.01
CA ASP A 534 -18.92 -13.03 -9.91
C ASP A 534 -18.91 -11.60 -10.47
N SER A 535 -17.74 -10.94 -10.44
CA SER A 535 -17.67 -9.49 -10.63
C SER A 535 -16.95 -9.04 -11.91
N CYS A 536 -16.22 -9.94 -12.58
CA CYS A 536 -15.67 -9.73 -13.91
C CYS A 536 -16.64 -10.29 -14.94
N ILE A 537 -17.07 -9.45 -15.89
CA ILE A 537 -17.88 -9.87 -17.04
C ILE A 537 -17.09 -10.95 -17.77
N ALA A 538 -17.75 -12.09 -18.04
CA ALA A 538 -17.19 -13.38 -18.42
C ALA A 538 -16.33 -13.44 -19.71
N GLU A 539 -15.96 -12.30 -20.30
CA GLU A 539 -15.33 -12.19 -21.62
C GLU A 539 -13.89 -11.68 -21.58
N GLU A 540 -13.38 -11.20 -20.45
CA GLU A 540 -12.04 -10.61 -20.39
C GLU A 540 -11.06 -11.48 -19.57
N GLU A 541 -10.32 -12.32 -20.30
CA GLU A 541 -9.65 -13.56 -19.86
C GLU A 541 -8.53 -13.40 -18.82
N GLY A 542 -7.94 -12.21 -18.66
CA GLY A 542 -6.64 -12.05 -17.99
C GLY A 542 -6.58 -12.53 -16.52
N LEU A 543 -7.45 -12.01 -15.65
CA LEU A 543 -7.41 -12.33 -14.21
C LEU A 543 -7.88 -13.76 -13.92
N CYS A 544 -9.00 -14.16 -14.52
CA CYS A 544 -9.53 -15.53 -14.39
C CYS A 544 -8.48 -16.56 -14.78
N HIS A 545 -7.78 -16.32 -15.90
CA HIS A 545 -6.73 -17.21 -16.40
C HIS A 545 -5.53 -17.31 -15.46
N VAL A 546 -5.05 -16.20 -14.88
CA VAL A 546 -3.94 -16.23 -13.90
C VAL A 546 -4.33 -17.03 -12.67
N LEU A 547 -5.53 -16.81 -12.13
CA LEU A 547 -5.98 -17.50 -10.92
C LEU A 547 -6.20 -18.98 -11.17
N ALA A 548 -6.77 -19.34 -12.33
CA ALA A 548 -6.89 -20.72 -12.78
C ALA A 548 -5.52 -21.40 -12.95
N GLN A 549 -4.53 -20.71 -13.51
CA GLN A 549 -3.17 -21.23 -13.63
C GLN A 549 -2.48 -21.39 -12.27
N PHE A 550 -2.62 -20.42 -11.39
CA PHE A 550 -2.10 -20.51 -10.03
C PHE A 550 -2.70 -21.72 -9.29
N ALA A 551 -4.02 -21.89 -9.36
CA ALA A 551 -4.72 -23.05 -8.80
C ALA A 551 -4.26 -24.38 -9.40
N ALA A 552 -4.07 -24.43 -10.73
CA ALA A 552 -3.57 -25.60 -11.43
C ALA A 552 -2.17 -26.03 -10.93
N CYS A 553 -1.30 -25.08 -10.57
CA CYS A 553 0.02 -25.38 -10.02
C CYS A 553 0.00 -26.05 -8.63
N VAL A 554 -1.09 -25.91 -7.86
CA VAL A 554 -1.22 -26.46 -6.49
C VAL A 554 -2.34 -27.47 -6.33
N VAL A 555 -3.04 -27.82 -7.41
CA VAL A 555 -4.26 -28.65 -7.35
C VAL A 555 -4.02 -29.98 -6.63
N GLU A 556 -2.84 -30.57 -6.77
CA GLU A 556 -2.48 -31.83 -6.12
C GLU A 556 -2.39 -31.71 -4.60
N ASP A 557 -2.08 -30.53 -4.08
CA ASP A 557 -1.99 -30.28 -2.64
C ASP A 557 -3.32 -29.77 -2.07
N VAL A 558 -4.08 -28.99 -2.85
CA VAL A 558 -5.30 -28.33 -2.36
C VAL A 558 -6.57 -29.16 -2.56
N CYS A 559 -6.55 -30.18 -3.43
CA CYS A 559 -7.77 -30.92 -3.79
C CYS A 559 -8.39 -31.72 -2.62
N LEU A 560 -7.61 -31.98 -1.58
CA LEU A 560 -8.03 -32.65 -0.36
C LEU A 560 -8.36 -31.69 0.78
N LEU A 561 -8.23 -30.37 0.58
CA LEU A 561 -8.59 -29.40 1.61
C LEU A 561 -10.11 -29.26 1.73
N ASP A 562 -10.59 -29.16 2.96
CA ASP A 562 -11.99 -28.85 3.26
C ASP A 562 -12.42 -27.54 2.58
N GLY A 563 -13.56 -27.56 1.89
CA GLY A 563 -14.08 -26.41 1.15
C GLY A 563 -13.64 -26.33 -0.31
N TRP A 564 -12.63 -27.10 -0.74
CA TRP A 564 -12.15 -27.05 -2.14
C TRP A 564 -13.20 -27.58 -3.13
N HIS A 565 -13.82 -28.71 -2.80
CA HIS A 565 -14.84 -29.29 -3.68
C HIS A 565 -16.09 -28.39 -3.76
N GLU A 566 -16.47 -27.77 -2.65
CA GLU A 566 -17.53 -26.78 -2.58
C GLU A 566 -17.20 -25.59 -3.49
N LEU A 567 -15.99 -25.03 -3.41
CA LEU A 567 -15.57 -23.91 -4.26
C LEU A 567 -15.65 -24.24 -5.75
N VAL A 568 -15.13 -25.40 -6.16
CA VAL A 568 -15.14 -25.85 -7.57
C VAL A 568 -16.58 -26.09 -8.07
N THR A 569 -17.48 -26.52 -7.20
CA THR A 569 -18.90 -26.74 -7.52
C THR A 569 -19.68 -25.42 -7.56
N GLU A 570 -19.35 -24.49 -6.65
CA GLU A 570 -19.97 -23.17 -6.53
C GLU A 570 -19.62 -22.26 -7.71
N VAL A 571 -18.39 -22.37 -8.25
CA VAL A 571 -17.90 -21.53 -9.36
C VAL A 571 -17.47 -22.42 -10.56
N PRO A 572 -18.41 -22.94 -11.38
CA PRO A 572 -18.09 -23.87 -12.47
C PRO A 572 -17.20 -23.28 -13.57
N SER A 573 -17.27 -21.97 -13.79
CA SER A 573 -16.40 -21.24 -14.73
C SER A 573 -14.94 -21.32 -14.31
N PHE A 574 -14.65 -21.16 -13.01
CA PHE A 574 -13.31 -21.35 -12.45
C PHE A 574 -12.82 -22.79 -12.63
N ALA A 575 -13.67 -23.78 -12.35
CA ALA A 575 -13.34 -25.18 -12.54
C ALA A 575 -12.91 -25.49 -13.98
N ARG A 576 -13.68 -24.96 -14.95
CA ARG A 576 -13.39 -25.09 -16.38
C ARG A 576 -12.05 -24.45 -16.75
N ASP A 577 -11.80 -23.23 -16.33
CA ASP A 577 -10.56 -22.50 -16.64
C ASP A 577 -9.33 -23.19 -16.02
N MET A 578 -9.47 -23.72 -14.80
CA MET A 578 -8.43 -24.50 -14.13
C MET A 578 -8.12 -25.81 -14.89
N ILE A 579 -9.14 -26.50 -15.40
CA ILE A 579 -8.95 -27.70 -16.24
C ILE A 579 -8.21 -27.33 -17.53
N TYR A 580 -8.55 -26.21 -18.17
CA TYR A 580 -7.82 -25.73 -19.34
C TYR A 580 -6.36 -25.39 -19.03
N ALA A 581 -6.10 -24.75 -17.89
CA ALA A 581 -4.74 -24.47 -17.42
C ALA A 581 -3.94 -25.77 -17.18
N LEU A 582 -4.54 -26.76 -16.51
CA LEU A 582 -3.92 -28.07 -16.30
C LEU A 582 -3.61 -28.78 -17.62
N ALA A 583 -4.53 -28.72 -18.59
CA ALA A 583 -4.33 -29.30 -19.91
C ALA A 583 -3.21 -28.59 -20.68
N SER A 584 -3.04 -27.28 -20.51
CA SER A 584 -1.97 -26.52 -21.17
C SER A 584 -0.60 -26.78 -20.54
N MET A 585 -0.52 -27.04 -19.24
CA MET A 585 0.74 -27.30 -18.53
C MET A 585 1.35 -28.67 -18.88
N ARG A 586 0.52 -29.63 -19.30
CA ARG A 586 0.96 -30.98 -19.70
C ARG A 586 1.51 -31.07 -21.14
N ARG A 587 1.35 -30.01 -21.93
CA ARG A 587 1.89 -29.92 -23.30
C ARG A 587 3.28 -29.29 -23.23
#